data_AF-A0A661VEW3-F1
#
_entry.id   AF-A0A661VEW3-F1
#
_cell.length_a   1.000
_cell.length_b   1.000
_cell.length_c   1.000
_cell.angle_alpha   90.00
_cell.angle_beta   90.00
_cell.angle_gamma   90.00
#
_symmetry.space_group_name_H-M   'P 1'
#
loop_
_entity.id
_entity.type
_entity.pdbx_description
1 polymer ?
#
loop_
_entity_poly.entity_id
_entity_poly.type
_entity_poly.pdbx_seq_one_letter_code
_entity_poly.pdbx_strand_id
1 'polypeptide(L)' 'MNDVQRQRLKVLLNYWIEHNREHAGELEGWAEKAKVLGEDLSAELLRAAQQMKEASKTLSRVLENLDKSP' A
#
# COMPACT_ATOMS: atom_id res chain seq x y z
N MET A 1 -22.40 -10.01 5.06
CA MET A 1 -21.11 -10.45 5.61
C MET A 1 -21.34 -10.87 7.04
N ASN A 2 -20.94 -12.08 7.44
CA ASN A 2 -21.04 -12.49 8.85
C ASN A 2 -19.88 -11.92 9.69
N ASP A 3 -19.97 -12.02 11.01
CA ASP A 3 -18.97 -11.44 11.91
C ASP A 3 -17.56 -12.00 11.70
N VAL A 4 -17.45 -13.30 11.39
CA VAL A 4 -16.17 -13.96 11.10
C VAL A 4 -15.52 -13.38 9.84
N GLN A 5 -16.31 -13.20 8.77
CA GLN A 5 -15.85 -12.59 7.52
C GLN A 5 -15.47 -11.12 7.74
N ARG A 6 -16.25 -10.38 8.54
CA ARG A 6 -15.94 -8.98 8.88
C ARG A 6 -14.61 -8.86 9.62
N GLN A 7 -14.39 -9.69 10.63
CA GLN A 7 -13.12 -9.67 11.37
C GLN A 7 -11.94 -10.09 10.51
N ARG A 8 -12.12 -11.11 9.67
CA ARG A 8 -11.11 -11.50 8.70
C ARG A 8 -10.76 -10.35 7.75
N LEU A 9 -11.76 -9.60 7.26
CA LEU A 9 -11.53 -8.44 6.40
C LEU A 9 -10.74 -7.35 7.14
N LYS A 10 -11.03 -7.06 8.41
CA LYS A 10 -10.25 -6.09 9.21
C LYS A 10 -8.78 -6.48 9.31
N VAL A 11 -8.50 -7.75 9.57
CA VAL A 11 -7.12 -8.27 9.63
C VAL A 11 -6.42 -8.10 8.28
N LEU A 12 -7.09 -8.47 7.19
CA LEU A 12 -6.55 -8.34 5.83
C LEU A 12 -6.29 -6.87 5.44
N LEU A 13 -7.20 -5.95 5.77
CA LEU A 13 -7.02 -4.53 5.47
C LEU A 13 -5.79 -3.95 6.17
N ASN A 14 -5.61 -4.25 7.46
CA ASN A 14 -4.42 -3.82 8.19
C ASN A 14 -3.13 -4.41 7.58
N TYR A 15 -3.14 -5.71 7.27
CA TYR A 15 -2.01 -6.39 6.64
C TYR A 15 -1.65 -5.75 5.29
N TRP A 16 -2.62 -5.53 4.40
CA TRP A 16 -2.37 -4.93 3.09
C TRP A 16 -1.91 -3.48 3.17
N ILE A 17 -2.45 -2.67 4.10
CA ILE A 17 -2.01 -1.29 4.30
C ILE A 17 -0.53 -1.24 4.66
N GLU A 18 -0.10 -2.11 5.58
CA GLU A 18 1.29 -2.18 6.02
C GLU A 18 2.20 -2.69 4.92
N HIS A 19 1.83 -3.79 4.26
CA HIS A 19 2.62 -4.37 3.18
C HIS A 19 2.80 -3.41 1.99
N ASN A 20 1.77 -2.64 1.65
CA ASN A 20 1.88 -1.61 0.63
C ASN A 20 2.86 -0.49 1.03
N ARG A 21 2.97 -0.15 2.32
CA ARG A 21 3.96 0.85 2.81
C ARG A 21 5.38 0.31 2.72
N GLU A 22 5.59 -0.95 3.09
CA GLU A 22 6.87 -1.64 2.95
C GLU A 22 7.32 -1.63 1.47
N HIS A 23 6.46 -2.09 0.56
CA HIS A 23 6.75 -2.09 -0.87
C HIS A 23 6.97 -0.70 -1.45
N ALA A 24 6.20 0.31 -1.02
CA ALA A 24 6.45 1.68 -1.46
C ALA A 24 7.85 2.15 -1.05
N GLY A 25 8.29 1.86 0.17
CA GLY A 25 9.65 2.19 0.63
C GLY A 25 10.74 1.44 -0.13
N GLU A 26 10.55 0.14 -0.39
CA GLU A 26 11.48 -0.66 -1.20
C GLU A 26 11.63 -0.10 -2.62
N LEU A 27 10.51 0.25 -3.26
CA LEU A 27 10.49 0.84 -4.60
C LEU A 27 11.17 2.21 -4.63
N GLU A 28 10.96 3.05 -3.62
CA GLU A 28 11.68 4.33 -3.49
C GLU A 28 13.18 4.14 -3.33
N GLY A 29 13.60 3.15 -2.52
CA GLY A 29 15.01 2.80 -2.36
C GLY A 29 15.65 2.31 -3.66
N TRP A 30 14.91 1.55 -4.48
CA TRP A 30 15.38 1.12 -5.80
C TRP A 30 15.36 2.24 -6.83
N ALA A 31 14.41 3.17 -6.77
CA ALA A 31 14.38 4.33 -7.65
C ALA A 31 15.63 5.21 -7.48
N GLU A 32 16.11 5.39 -6.25
CA GLU A 32 17.34 6.12 -5.98
C GLU A 32 18.57 5.38 -6.51
N LYS A 33 18.64 4.05 -6.33
CA LYS A 33 19.72 3.23 -6.91
C LYS A 33 19.73 3.28 -8.43
N ALA A 34 18.56 3.18 -9.08
CA ALA A 34 18.43 3.27 -10.53
C ALA A 34 18.94 4.63 -11.06
N LYS A 35 18.61 5.71 -10.36
CA LYS A 35 19.11 7.06 -10.68
C LYS A 35 20.64 7.15 -10.59
N VAL A 36 21.25 6.57 -9.55
CA VAL A 36 22.71 6.52 -9.38
C VAL A 36 23.39 5.70 -10.49
N LEU A 37 22.73 4.64 -10.97
CA LEU A 37 23.23 3.80 -12.06
C LEU A 37 23.00 4.40 -13.46
N GLY A 38 22.29 5.52 -13.58
CA GLY A 38 21.94 6.13 -14.86
C GLY A 38 20.84 5.37 -15.62
N GLU A 39 20.09 4.51 -14.94
CA GLU A 39 18.98 3.74 -15.53
C GLU A 39 17.71 4.61 -15.63
N ASP A 40 17.04 4.56 -16.79
CA ASP A 40 15.80 5.32 -17.05
C ASP A 40 14.54 4.66 -16.46
N LEU A 41 14.70 3.96 -15.33
CA LEU A 41 13.62 3.23 -14.64
C LEU A 41 13.21 3.90 -13.32
N SER A 42 13.99 4.89 -12.85
CA SER A 42 13.73 5.60 -11.59
C SER A 42 12.32 6.20 -11.53
N ALA A 43 11.87 6.82 -12.62
CA ALA A 43 10.54 7.41 -12.71
C ALA A 43 9.41 6.39 -12.59
N GLU A 44 9.54 5.21 -13.22
CA GLU A 44 8.54 4.14 -13.13
C GLU A 44 8.48 3.53 -11.72
N LEU A 45 9.63 3.34 -11.07
CA LEU A 45 9.69 2.85 -9.70
C LEU A 45 9.01 3.82 -8.71
N LEU A 46 9.23 5.12 -8.86
CA LEU A 46 8.53 6.15 -8.07
C LEU A 46 7.02 6.16 -8.35
N ARG A 47 6.61 5.98 -9.61
CA ARG A 47 5.18 5.84 -9.95
C ARG A 47 4.55 4.63 -9.27
N ALA A 48 5.22 3.48 -9.29
CA ALA A 48 4.74 2.28 -8.61
C ALA A 48 4.63 2.49 -7.09
N ALA A 49 5.64 3.12 -6.46
CA ALA A 49 5.60 3.45 -5.04
C ALA A 49 4.41 4.36 -4.70
N GLN A 50 4.14 5.36 -5.53
CA GLN A 50 3.01 6.26 -5.32
C GLN A 50 1.67 5.53 -5.45
N GLN A 51 1.53 4.61 -6.40
CA GLN A 51 0.32 3.79 -6.53
C GLN A 51 0.07 2.93 -5.28
N MET A 52 1.11 2.35 -4.68
CA MET A 52 0.99 1.62 -3.42
C MET A 52 0.52 2.53 -2.28
N LYS A 53 1.04 3.76 -2.18
CA LYS A 53 0.61 4.75 -1.19
C LYS A 53 -0.86 5.15 -1.37
N GLU A 54 -1.31 5.36 -2.60
CA GLU A 54 -2.72 5.66 -2.88
C GLU A 54 -3.66 4.47 -2.60
N ALA A 55 -3.20 3.25 -2.87
CA ALA A 55 -3.92 2.04 -2.48
C ALA A 55 -4.07 1.98 -0.95
N SER A 56 -2.99 2.20 -0.18
CA SER A 56 -3.05 2.25 1.29
C SER A 56 -4.02 3.30 1.83
N LYS A 57 -4.05 4.51 1.23
CA LYS A 57 -5.03 5.54 1.61
C LYS A 57 -6.46 5.08 1.37
N THR A 58 -6.71 4.44 0.23
CA THR A 58 -8.04 3.90 -0.10
C THR A 58 -8.45 2.80 0.86
N LEU A 59 -7.56 1.84 1.15
CA LEU A 59 -7.80 0.76 2.10
C LEU A 59 -8.02 1.28 3.53
N SER A 60 -7.31 2.34 3.94
CA SER A 60 -7.50 2.98 5.25
C SER A 60 -8.93 3.53 5.39
N ARG A 61 -9.44 4.21 4.35
CA ARG A 61 -10.85 4.66 4.33
C ARG A 61 -11.84 3.50 4.39
N VAL A 62 -11.55 2.39 3.72
CA VAL A 62 -12.38 1.18 3.79
C VAL A 62 -12.40 0.61 5.21
N LEU A 63 -11.24 0.53 5.87
CA LEU A 63 -11.12 0.08 7.26
C LEU A 63 -11.92 0.98 8.22
N GLU A 64 -11.76 2.30 8.11
CA GLU A 64 -12.52 3.27 8.92
C GLU A 64 -14.04 3.12 8.74
N ASN A 65 -14.51 2.92 7.50
CA ASN A 65 -15.92 2.72 7.23
C ASN A 65 -16.43 1.37 7.77
N LEU A 66 -15.57 0.33 7.73
CA LEU A 66 -15.88 -0.99 8.28
C LEU A 66 -15.99 -0.98 9.81
N ASP A 67 -15.25 -0.10 10.48
CA ASP A 67 -15.32 0.12 11.93
C ASP A 67 -16.54 0.94 12.36
N LYS A 68 -17.01 1.86 11.50
CA LYS A 68 -18.23 2.67 11.73
C LYS A 68 -19.53 1.92 11.43
N SER A 69 -19.47 0.84 10.65
CA SER A 69 -20.66 0.07 10.25
C SER A 69 -21.03 -0.95 11.34
N PRO A 70 -22.29 -0.97 11.83
CA PRO A 70 -22.73 -1.92 12.84
C PRO A 70 -22.61 -3.38 12.38
#